data_AF-D2V8J8-F1
#
_entry.id   AF-D2V8J8-F1
#
_cell.length_a   1.000
_cell.length_b   1.000
_cell.length_c   1.000
_cell.angle_alpha   90.00
_cell.angle_beta   90.00
_cell.angle_gamma   90.00
#
_symmetry.space_group_name_H-M   'P 1'
#
loop_
_entity.id
_entity.type
_entity.pdbx_description
1 polymer ?
#
loop_
_entity_poly.entity_id
_entity_poly.type
_entity_poly.pdbx_seq_one_letter_code
_entity_poly.pdbx_strand_id
1 'polypeptide(L)'
;MKFVCETKQVDSSDRKLIGELLKSDIEMRKLVIYHTSVGLMNQIKEQFASFSNFIENCKDEERIQIQNEIDTMSTSSISMLAMILRNEQNIGFVWYKPKSDFNTLEQRSRNADKKIVIDTCIYPCLMLKGSRSVFEQAVVTTKLTKHK
;
A
#
# COMPACT_ATOMS: atom_id res chain seq x y z
N MET A 1 3.64 -7.69 26.16
CA MET A 1 4.87 -7.54 25.36
C MET A 1 4.50 -6.68 24.15
N LYS A 2 4.85 -5.38 24.12
CA LYS A 2 4.57 -4.52 22.96
C LYS A 2 5.59 -4.88 21.88
N PHE A 3 5.14 -5.46 20.77
CA PHE A 3 5.95 -5.57 19.57
C PHE A 3 6.12 -4.15 19.01
N VAL A 4 7.18 -3.47 19.45
CA VAL A 4 7.67 -2.28 18.77
C VAL A 4 8.36 -2.80 17.52
N CYS A 5 7.63 -2.84 16.40
CA CYS A 5 8.24 -3.00 15.10
C CYS A 5 9.00 -1.70 14.83
N GLU A 6 10.24 -1.62 15.31
CA GLU A 6 11.17 -0.58 14.88
C GLU A 6 11.35 -0.75 13.38
N THR A 7 10.68 0.10 12.60
CA THR A 7 10.88 0.22 11.17
C THR A 7 12.27 0.78 10.93
N LYS A 8 13.29 -0.09 11.02
CA LYS A 8 14.61 0.22 10.49
C LYS A 8 14.43 0.62 9.03
N GLN A 9 14.92 1.81 8.68
CA GLN A 9 14.99 2.21 7.28
C GLN A 9 15.76 1.14 6.52
N VAL A 10 15.05 0.39 5.68
CA VAL A 10 15.65 -0.63 4.82
C VAL A 10 16.66 0.06 3.91
N ASP A 11 17.93 -0.36 3.97
CA ASP A 11 19.01 0.26 3.22
C ASP A 11 18.80 0.12 1.72
N SER A 12 19.44 1.01 0.98
CA SER A 12 19.35 1.19 -0.44
C SER A 12 19.77 -0.07 -1.23
N SER A 13 20.73 -0.84 -0.72
CA SER A 13 21.19 -2.12 -1.27
C SER A 13 20.13 -3.22 -1.12
N ASP A 14 19.48 -3.27 0.04
CA ASP A 14 18.51 -4.30 0.39
C ASP A 14 17.27 -4.18 -0.50
N ARG A 15 16.80 -2.94 -0.73
CA ARG A 15 15.67 -2.69 -1.64
C ARG A 15 15.95 -3.13 -3.09
N LYS A 16 17.20 -3.04 -3.55
CA LYS A 16 17.57 -3.53 -4.88
C LYS A 16 17.52 -5.06 -4.95
N LEU A 17 18.11 -5.73 -3.97
CA LEU A 17 18.09 -7.19 -3.88
C LEU A 17 16.65 -7.72 -3.78
N ILE A 18 15.83 -7.13 -2.93
CA ILE A 18 14.41 -7.48 -2.79
C ILE A 18 13.67 -7.23 -4.11
N GLY A 19 13.94 -6.10 -4.78
CA GLY A 19 13.37 -5.82 -6.10
C GLY A 19 13.73 -6.89 -7.13
N GLU A 20 14.99 -7.31 -7.20
CA GLU A 20 15.45 -8.37 -8.09
C GLU A 20 14.79 -9.72 -7.78
N LEU A 21 14.71 -10.11 -6.50
CA LEU A 21 13.98 -11.31 -6.04
C LEU A 21 12.51 -11.27 -6.43
N LEU A 22 11.83 -10.15 -6.15
CA LEU A 22 10.44 -9.95 -6.56
C LEU A 22 10.28 -9.95 -8.08
N LYS A 23 11.32 -9.71 -8.86
CA LYS A 23 11.26 -9.72 -10.33
C LYS A 23 11.48 -11.12 -10.90
N SER A 24 12.39 -11.90 -10.32
CA SER A 24 12.73 -13.25 -10.78
C SER A 24 11.79 -14.34 -10.24
N ASP A 25 11.28 -14.21 -9.02
CA ASP A 25 10.49 -15.25 -8.35
C ASP A 25 9.00 -14.91 -8.31
N ILE A 26 8.19 -15.72 -9.02
CA ILE A 26 6.74 -15.54 -9.08
C ILE A 26 6.01 -16.01 -7.81
N GLU A 27 6.51 -17.06 -7.15
CA GLU A 27 5.88 -17.60 -5.95
C GLU A 27 6.15 -16.68 -4.77
N MET A 28 7.35 -16.12 -4.67
CA MET A 28 7.65 -15.11 -3.67
C MET A 28 6.78 -13.85 -3.84
N ARG A 29 6.53 -13.40 -5.07
CA ARG A 29 5.57 -12.30 -5.32
C ARG A 29 4.17 -12.62 -4.81
N LYS A 30 3.65 -13.81 -5.14
CA LYS A 30 2.32 -14.24 -4.69
C LYS A 30 2.24 -14.29 -3.17
N LEU A 31 3.28 -14.81 -2.52
CA LEU A 31 3.34 -14.91 -1.06
C LEU A 31 3.32 -13.53 -0.40
N VAL A 32 4.10 -12.57 -0.91
CA VAL A 32 4.11 -11.20 -0.39
C VAL A 32 2.75 -10.51 -0.59
N ILE A 33 2.11 -10.69 -1.76
CA ILE A 33 0.76 -10.16 -2.02
C ILE A 33 -0.26 -10.77 -1.06
N TYR A 34 -0.20 -12.09 -0.85
CA TYR A 34 -1.09 -12.80 0.05
C TYR A 34 -0.96 -12.29 1.49
N HIS A 35 0.27 -12.25 2.03
CA HIS A 35 0.49 -11.77 3.39
C HIS A 35 0.13 -10.29 3.58
N THR A 36 0.37 -9.46 2.56
CA THR A 36 -0.07 -8.05 2.60
C THR A 36 -1.59 -7.97 2.70
N SER A 37 -2.31 -8.74 1.88
CA SER A 37 -3.77 -8.81 1.91
C SER A 37 -4.29 -9.26 3.27
N VAL A 38 -3.70 -10.32 3.85
CA VAL A 38 -4.07 -10.83 5.18
C VAL A 38 -3.76 -9.80 6.28
N GLY A 39 -2.62 -9.13 6.23
CA GLY A 39 -2.25 -8.09 7.18
C GLY A 39 -3.22 -6.92 7.19
N LEU A 40 -3.60 -6.42 6.00
CA LEU A 40 -4.61 -5.36 5.86
C LEU A 40 -5.96 -5.80 6.41
N MET A 41 -6.39 -7.03 6.11
CA MET A 41 -7.62 -7.60 6.67
C MET A 41 -7.60 -7.62 8.20
N ASN A 42 -6.47 -8.00 8.81
CA ASN A 42 -6.33 -8.05 10.25
C ASN A 42 -6.33 -6.64 10.87
N GLN A 43 -5.64 -5.67 10.28
CA GLN A 43 -5.66 -4.28 10.74
C GLN A 43 -7.07 -3.69 10.71
N ILE A 44 -7.83 -3.94 9.65
CA ILE A 44 -9.23 -3.51 9.54
C ILE A 44 -10.05 -4.14 10.68
N LYS A 45 -9.92 -5.45 10.91
CA LYS A 45 -10.62 -6.15 12.00
C LYS A 45 -10.24 -5.61 13.38
N GLU A 46 -8.96 -5.34 13.63
CA GLU A 46 -8.48 -4.77 14.89
C GLU A 46 -9.04 -3.36 15.13
N GLN A 47 -9.09 -2.52 14.09
CA GLN A 47 -9.73 -1.21 14.17
C GLN A 47 -11.21 -1.34 14.53
N PHE A 48 -11.95 -2.25 13.87
CA PHE A 48 -13.35 -2.50 14.22
C PHE A 48 -13.52 -2.99 15.67
N ALA A 49 -12.70 -3.94 16.12
CA ALA A 49 -12.74 -4.42 17.50
C ALA A 49 -12.45 -3.30 18.52
N SER A 50 -11.51 -2.40 18.20
CA SER A 50 -11.22 -1.24 19.04
C SER A 50 -12.39 -0.26 19.13
N PHE A 51 -13.14 -0.09 18.04
CA PHE A 51 -14.36 0.72 18.03
C PHE A 51 -15.49 0.05 18.82
N SER A 52 -15.70 -1.26 18.70
CA SER A 52 -16.70 -1.97 19.51
C SER A 52 -16.44 -1.82 21.01
N ASN A 53 -15.19 -1.92 21.46
CA ASN A 53 -14.81 -1.69 22.86
C ASN A 53 -15.01 -0.23 23.30
N PHE A 54 -14.90 0.74 22.38
CA PHE A 54 -15.17 2.15 22.67
C PHE A 54 -16.67 2.40 22.91
N ILE A 55 -17.53 1.81 22.07
CA ILE A 55 -19.01 1.94 22.17
C ILE A 55 -19.54 1.44 23.51
N GLU A 56 -18.98 0.35 24.05
CA GLU A 56 -19.39 -0.22 25.34
C GLU A 56 -19.26 0.78 26.50
N ASN A 57 -18.48 1.86 26.33
CA ASN A 57 -18.25 2.88 27.34
C ASN A 57 -19.02 4.20 27.10
N CYS A 58 -19.88 4.28 26.07
CA CYS A 58 -20.65 5.48 25.72
C CYS A 58 -22.05 5.51 26.36
N LYS A 59 -22.62 6.72 26.54
CA LYS A 59 -24.01 6.92 26.98
C LYS A 59 -25.00 6.55 25.87
N ASP A 60 -26.22 6.14 26.22
CA ASP A 60 -27.17 5.50 25.29
C ASP A 60 -27.51 6.31 24.02
N GLU A 61 -27.64 7.64 24.09
CA GLU A 61 -27.92 8.47 22.91
C GLU A 61 -26.71 8.59 21.96
N GLU A 62 -25.50 8.79 22.52
CA GLU A 62 -24.25 8.80 21.76
C GLU A 62 -23.96 7.42 21.16
N ARG A 63 -24.30 6.36 21.91
CA ARG A 63 -24.15 4.96 21.50
C ARG A 63 -24.94 4.66 20.24
N ILE A 64 -26.19 5.12 20.13
CA ILE A 64 -27.03 4.89 18.93
C ILE A 64 -26.44 5.60 17.71
N GLN A 65 -25.99 6.85 17.87
CA GLN A 65 -25.40 7.61 16.76
C GLN A 65 -24.06 7.00 16.29
N ILE A 66 -23.20 6.63 17.23
CA ILE A 66 -21.91 5.97 16.95
C ILE A 66 -22.15 4.59 16.32
N GLN A 67 -23.14 3.83 16.77
CA GLN A 67 -23.50 2.53 16.19
C GLN A 67 -23.93 2.68 14.72
N ASN A 68 -24.75 3.68 14.40
CA ASN A 68 -25.18 3.94 13.02
C ASN A 68 -24.00 4.34 12.11
N GLU A 69 -23.06 5.14 12.60
CA GLU A 69 -21.84 5.48 11.86
C GLU A 69 -20.95 4.24 11.65
N ILE A 70 -20.87 3.37 12.65
CA ILE A 70 -20.09 2.11 12.56
C ILE A 70 -20.74 1.12 11.62
N ASP A 71 -22.07 0.98 11.60
CA ASP A 71 -22.76 0.11 10.66
C ASP A 71 -22.59 0.63 9.22
N THR A 72 -22.59 1.95 9.04
CA THR A 72 -22.30 2.60 7.75
C THR A 72 -20.86 2.33 7.32
N MET A 73 -19.88 2.58 8.21
CA MET A 73 -18.47 2.32 7.95
C MET A 73 -18.17 0.84 7.71
N SER A 74 -18.82 -0.05 8.46
CA SER A 74 -18.70 -1.50 8.32
C SER A 74 -19.25 -1.95 6.97
N THR A 75 -20.42 -1.43 6.57
CA THR A 75 -21.01 -1.72 5.25
C THR A 75 -20.13 -1.21 4.11
N SER A 76 -19.55 0.00 4.25
CA SER A 76 -18.60 0.55 3.28
C SER A 76 -17.29 -0.26 3.23
N SER A 77 -16.76 -0.68 4.37
CA SER A 77 -15.52 -1.46 4.45
C SER A 77 -15.71 -2.90 3.96
N ILE A 78 -16.84 -3.53 4.28
CA ILE A 78 -17.23 -4.85 3.76
C ILE A 78 -17.48 -4.77 2.26
N SER A 79 -18.12 -3.71 1.77
CA SER A 79 -18.28 -3.49 0.31
C SER A 79 -16.94 -3.26 -0.38
N MET A 80 -16.04 -2.48 0.22
CA MET A 80 -14.70 -2.27 -0.30
C MET A 80 -13.89 -3.57 -0.33
N LEU A 81 -13.98 -4.38 0.73
CA LEU A 81 -13.36 -5.71 0.79
C LEU A 81 -13.97 -6.69 -0.20
N ALA A 82 -15.29 -6.71 -0.32
CA ALA A 82 -15.99 -7.51 -1.32
C ALA A 82 -15.64 -7.06 -2.74
N MET A 83 -15.41 -5.77 -2.99
CA MET A 83 -14.93 -5.25 -4.26
C MET A 83 -13.48 -5.63 -4.52
N ILE A 84 -12.60 -5.59 -3.51
CA ILE A 84 -11.21 -6.05 -3.61
C ILE A 84 -11.18 -7.54 -3.94
N LEU A 85 -12.03 -8.34 -3.30
CA LEU A 85 -12.13 -9.79 -3.49
C LEU A 85 -12.84 -10.20 -4.79
N ARG A 86 -13.90 -9.50 -5.23
CA ARG A 86 -14.67 -9.82 -6.46
C ARG A 86 -14.03 -9.35 -7.75
N ASN A 87 -13.36 -8.19 -7.73
CA ASN A 87 -12.91 -7.57 -8.99
C ASN A 87 -11.51 -7.98 -9.41
N GLU A 88 -10.87 -8.95 -8.73
CA GLU A 88 -9.43 -9.18 -8.87
C GLU A 88 -8.67 -7.82 -8.84
N GLN A 89 -9.09 -6.89 -7.95
CA GLN A 89 -8.30 -5.68 -7.69
C GLN A 89 -7.07 -6.11 -6.92
N ASN A 90 -6.19 -6.76 -7.66
CA ASN A 90 -5.04 -7.45 -7.17
C ASN A 90 -4.09 -6.35 -6.71
N ILE A 91 -3.97 -6.26 -5.38
CA ILE A 91 -2.74 -5.74 -4.78
C ILE A 91 -1.60 -6.36 -5.58
N GLY A 92 -0.78 -5.52 -6.17
CA GLY A 92 0.20 -6.01 -7.10
C GLY A 92 1.35 -5.05 -7.28
N PHE A 93 2.45 -5.65 -7.69
CA PHE A 93 3.66 -4.92 -8.02
C PHE A 93 3.55 -4.30 -9.42
N VAL A 94 3.79 -3.00 -9.49
CA VAL A 94 3.86 -2.25 -10.74
C VAL A 94 5.29 -1.79 -10.96
N TRP A 95 5.87 -2.24 -12.08
CA TRP A 95 7.20 -1.85 -12.53
C TRP A 95 7.08 -0.74 -13.57
N TYR A 96 7.85 0.33 -13.38
CA TYR A 96 7.85 1.45 -14.31
C TYR A 96 8.93 1.29 -15.38
N LYS A 97 8.57 1.66 -16.61
CA LYS A 97 9.47 1.57 -17.76
C LYS A 97 10.41 2.78 -17.81
N PRO A 98 11.64 2.62 -18.34
CA PRO A 98 12.50 3.74 -18.63
C PRO A 98 11.82 4.74 -19.57
N LYS A 99 12.08 6.04 -19.38
CA LYS A 99 11.50 7.19 -20.09
C LYS A 99 10.03 7.47 -19.82
N SER A 100 9.36 6.71 -18.95
CA SER A 100 8.03 7.09 -18.47
C SER A 100 8.10 8.34 -17.59
N ASP A 101 6.98 9.07 -17.56
CA ASP A 101 6.83 10.26 -16.73
C ASP A 101 6.95 9.91 -15.24
N PHE A 102 7.64 10.79 -14.52
CA PHE A 102 7.81 10.66 -13.08
C PHE A 102 6.55 11.18 -12.35
N ASN A 103 5.98 10.35 -11.46
CA ASN A 103 4.81 10.69 -10.65
C ASN A 103 5.13 10.57 -9.16
N THR A 104 5.19 11.70 -8.46
CA THR A 104 5.53 11.78 -7.04
C THR A 104 4.53 11.11 -6.11
N LEU A 105 3.29 10.87 -6.55
CA LEU A 105 2.30 10.13 -5.74
C LEU A 105 2.66 8.64 -5.65
N GLU A 106 3.25 8.07 -6.69
CA GLU A 106 3.53 6.64 -6.80
C GLU A 106 5.02 6.28 -6.68
N GLN A 107 5.90 7.27 -6.86
CA GLN A 107 7.32 7.05 -7.07
C GLN A 107 8.15 7.99 -6.21
N ARG A 108 9.25 7.47 -5.67
CA ARG A 108 10.28 8.23 -4.97
C ARG A 108 11.59 8.20 -5.75
N SER A 109 12.11 9.37 -6.07
CA SER A 109 13.43 9.53 -6.72
C SER A 109 14.54 9.42 -5.67
N ARG A 110 15.66 8.81 -6.05
CA ARG A 110 16.89 8.83 -5.23
C ARG A 110 17.76 10.05 -5.46
N ASN A 111 17.62 10.75 -6.59
CA ASN A 111 18.67 11.62 -7.11
C ASN A 111 18.22 12.96 -7.70
N ALA A 112 16.93 13.33 -7.68
CA ALA A 112 16.51 14.60 -8.29
C ALA A 112 15.16 15.15 -7.81
N ASP A 113 15.04 16.49 -7.81
CA ASP A 113 13.87 17.26 -7.35
C ASP A 113 13.05 17.96 -8.46
N LYS A 114 13.47 18.00 -9.76
CA LYS A 114 12.71 18.69 -10.83
C LYS A 114 12.86 18.09 -12.25
N LYS A 115 11.73 18.06 -13.00
CA LYS A 115 11.55 17.63 -14.42
C LYS A 115 12.50 16.52 -14.87
N ILE A 116 12.11 15.30 -14.51
CA ILE A 116 12.88 14.08 -14.72
C ILE A 116 12.00 12.99 -15.33
N VAL A 117 12.64 12.11 -16.09
CA VAL A 117 12.05 10.84 -16.54
C VAL A 117 12.69 9.68 -15.79
N ILE A 118 11.96 8.58 -15.71
CA ILE A 118 12.47 7.35 -15.08
C ILE A 118 13.64 6.82 -15.90
N ASP A 119 14.75 6.53 -15.24
CA ASP A 119 15.88 5.84 -15.86
C ASP A 119 15.81 4.33 -15.57
N THR A 120 15.75 3.96 -14.29
CA THR A 120 15.61 2.57 -13.85
C THR A 120 14.67 2.43 -12.66
N CYS A 121 13.83 1.39 -12.66
CA CYS A 121 13.01 1.01 -11.50
C CYS A 121 13.78 -0.01 -10.64
N ILE A 122 14.16 0.40 -9.43
CA ILE A 122 14.91 -0.43 -8.47
C ILE A 122 13.94 -1.32 -7.68
N TYR A 123 12.85 -0.74 -7.19
CA TYR A 123 11.83 -1.43 -6.39
C TYR A 123 10.44 -1.08 -6.94
N PRO A 124 9.53 -2.06 -7.12
CA PRO A 124 8.22 -1.81 -7.71
C PRO A 124 7.30 -1.09 -6.73
N CYS A 125 6.28 -0.41 -7.27
CA CYS A 125 5.22 0.14 -6.43
C CYS A 125 4.24 -0.98 -6.07
N LEU A 126 3.84 -1.05 -4.79
CA LEU A 126 2.76 -1.91 -4.32
C LEU A 126 1.49 -1.08 -4.23
N MET A 127 0.49 -1.42 -5.03
CA MET A 127 -0.75 -0.64 -5.11
C MET A 127 -1.97 -1.52 -5.42
N LEU A 128 -3.16 -0.99 -5.15
CA LEU A 128 -4.40 -1.46 -5.79
C LEU A 128 -4.40 -0.99 -7.24
N LYS A 129 -4.28 -1.91 -8.20
CA LYS A 129 -4.14 -1.54 -9.63
C LYS A 129 -5.36 -0.78 -10.17
N GLY A 130 -6.56 -1.11 -9.73
CA GLY A 130 -7.81 -0.51 -10.21
C GLY A 130 -8.02 0.93 -9.75
N SER A 131 -7.72 1.23 -8.47
CA SER A 131 -7.91 2.56 -7.88
C SER A 131 -6.63 3.40 -7.84
N ARG A 132 -5.46 2.80 -8.15
CA ARG A 132 -4.12 3.40 -8.05
C ARG A 132 -3.76 3.84 -6.63
N SER A 133 -4.43 3.29 -5.61
CA SER A 133 -4.10 3.54 -4.19
C SER A 133 -2.77 2.89 -3.84
N VAL A 134 -1.81 3.70 -3.39
CA VAL A 134 -0.41 3.29 -3.14
C VAL A 134 -0.21 2.85 -1.69
N PHE A 135 0.34 1.65 -1.50
CA PHE A 135 0.76 1.15 -0.18
C PHE A 135 2.26 1.34 0.06
N GLU A 136 3.06 1.08 -0.97
CA GLU A 136 4.51 1.34 -0.97
C GLU A 136 4.90 1.95 -2.31
N GLN A 137 5.58 3.09 -2.27
CA GLN A 137 6.03 3.78 -3.48
C GLN A 137 7.15 3.00 -4.17
N ALA A 138 7.20 3.07 -5.50
CA ALA A 138 8.34 2.57 -6.24
C ALA A 138 9.59 3.38 -5.92
N VAL A 139 10.74 2.71 -5.89
CA VAL A 139 12.05 3.37 -5.82
C VAL A 139 12.64 3.37 -7.22
N VAL A 140 12.91 4.57 -7.74
CA VAL A 140 13.44 4.75 -9.09
C VAL A 140 14.71 5.61 -9.08
N THR A 141 15.58 5.36 -10.05
CA THR A 141 16.57 6.36 -10.48
C THR A 141 15.97 7.18 -11.61
N THR A 142 16.35 8.44 -11.68
CA THR A 142 15.81 9.38 -12.65
C THR A 142 16.92 10.11 -13.39
N LYS A 143 16.60 10.65 -14.57
CA LYS A 143 17.51 11.52 -15.33
C LYS A 143 16.78 12.73 -15.88
N LEU A 144 17.52 13.82 -16.05
CA LEU A 144 17.01 15.04 -16.67
C LEU A 144 16.62 14.77 -18.13
N THR A 145 15.45 15.27 -18.53
CA THR A 145 15.07 15.34 -19.94
C THR A 145 15.97 16.37 -20.62
N LYS A 146 16.87 15.95 -21.50
CA LYS A 146 17.55 16.88 -22.41
C LYS A 146 16.48 17.49 -23.31
N HIS A 147 16.23 18.79 -23.17
CA HIS A 147 15.42 19.54 -24.12
C HIS A 147 16.00 19.31 -25.53
N LYS A 148 15.17 18.76 -26.42
CA LYS A 148 15.34 18.93 -27.87
C LYS A 148 14.57 20.17 -28.29
#